data_AF-A0A382SU09-F1
#
_entry.id   AF-A0A382SU09-F1
#
_cell.length_a   1.000
_cell.length_b   1.000
_cell.length_c   1.000
_cell.angle_alpha   90.00
_cell.angle_beta   90.00
_cell.angle_gamma   90.00
#
_symmetry.space_group_name_H-M   'P 1'
#
loop_
_entity.id
_entity.type
_entity.pdbx_description
1 polymer ?
#
loop_
_entity_poly.entity_id
_entity_poly.type
_entity_poly.pdbx_seq_one_letter_code
_entity_poly.pdbx_strand_id
1 'polypeptide(L)'
;ILARQLVGLPQKTQPPFWQDVYLYRNEDVFPEAWIAFDTVVFSDTDALFEGMTTASNVDLREKVYVLASETEVLSLVNVPSQATGSVIIESYHPDRIEFDVDASQAGILVYPDNNSQGWKVEINGKQSELLNVYGTFKGVIVPQGSSEVIMYYRPEFTLFAMKVALSLALSIVFWGTAIVMLAKFRDSTDVVS
;
A
#
# COMPACT_ATOMS: atom_id res chain seq x y z
N ILE A 1 -7.61 23.71 24.28
CA ILE A 1 -6.22 23.81 23.82
C ILE A 1 -5.42 22.78 24.62
N LEU A 2 -5.46 21.52 24.18
CA LEU A 2 -4.78 20.42 24.86
C LEU A 2 -3.28 20.55 24.56
N ALA A 3 -2.50 20.89 25.59
CA ALA A 3 -1.05 20.87 25.52
C ALA A 3 -0.62 19.42 25.25
N ARG A 4 -0.22 19.12 24.01
CA ARG A 4 0.59 17.93 23.75
C ARG A 4 1.85 18.09 24.61
N GLN A 5 2.00 17.23 25.59
CA GLN A 5 3.17 17.22 26.46
C GLN A 5 4.35 16.80 25.58
N LEU A 6 5.11 17.77 25.09
CA LEU A 6 6.30 17.53 24.28
C LEU A 6 7.36 16.93 25.22
N VAL A 7 7.48 15.61 25.23
CA VAL A 7 8.50 14.87 25.99
C VAL A 7 9.67 14.64 25.04
N GLY A 8 10.80 15.28 25.30
CA GLY A 8 12.03 15.10 24.52
C GLY A 8 13.14 16.05 24.98
N LEU A 9 14.40 15.61 24.91
CA LEU A 9 15.55 16.48 25.18
C LEU A 9 15.72 17.45 24.00
N PRO A 10 15.69 18.79 24.23
CA PRO A 10 15.87 19.75 23.15
C PRO A 10 17.27 19.62 22.57
N GLN A 11 17.38 19.23 21.30
CA GLN A 11 18.63 19.40 20.55
C GLN A 11 18.62 20.77 19.86
N LYS A 12 19.57 21.63 20.28
CA LYS A 12 19.78 22.93 19.66
C LYS A 12 20.59 22.75 18.38
N THR A 13 19.98 23.01 17.24
CA THR A 13 20.70 23.13 15.96
C THR A 13 20.87 24.61 15.62
N GLN A 14 22.00 24.98 15.00
CA GLN A 14 22.20 26.33 14.45
C GLN A 14 21.98 26.28 12.92
N PRO A 15 20.72 26.38 12.43
CA PRO A 15 20.48 26.56 11.01
C PRO A 15 21.03 27.93 10.55
N PRO A 16 21.19 28.16 9.24
CA PRO A 16 21.76 29.40 8.69
C PRO A 16 20.88 30.67 8.89
N PHE A 17 19.78 30.60 9.64
CA PHE A 17 18.84 31.71 9.85
C PHE A 17 18.55 31.96 11.35
N TRP A 18 18.17 33.19 11.66
CA TRP A 18 18.13 33.89 12.95
C TRP A 18 17.13 33.39 14.02
N GLN A 19 16.84 32.09 14.11
CA GLN A 19 16.00 31.53 15.17
C GLN A 19 16.55 30.20 15.71
N ASP A 20 16.55 30.08 17.03
CA ASP A 20 16.77 28.80 17.70
C ASP A 20 15.62 27.84 17.34
N VAL A 21 15.96 26.72 16.72
CA VAL A 21 15.01 25.64 16.42
C VAL A 21 15.20 24.54 17.45
N TYR A 22 14.08 24.08 18.02
CA TYR A 22 14.04 22.96 18.95
C TYR A 22 13.59 21.71 18.20
N LEU A 23 14.46 20.70 18.12
CA LEU A 23 14.10 19.37 17.64
C LEU A 23 13.68 18.51 18.83
N TYR A 24 12.47 17.96 18.80
CA TYR A 24 11.95 17.01 19.77
C TYR A 24 11.90 15.62 19.15
N ARG A 25 12.35 14.61 19.89
CA ARG A 25 12.12 13.21 19.54
C ARG A 25 10.78 12.77 20.11
N ASN A 26 9.92 12.21 19.27
CA ASN A 26 8.71 11.54 19.74
C ASN A 26 9.10 10.10 20.11
N GLU A 27 8.97 9.73 21.38
CA GLU A 27 9.27 8.37 21.87
C GLU A 27 8.08 7.42 21.66
N ASP A 28 6.87 7.96 21.46
CA ASP A 28 5.63 7.21 21.29
C ASP A 28 5.30 6.95 19.79
N VAL A 29 6.33 6.89 18.94
CA VAL A 29 6.16 6.65 17.51
C VAL A 29 5.72 5.21 17.27
N PHE A 30 4.80 5.03 16.33
CA PHE A 30 4.41 3.71 15.86
C PHE A 30 5.54 3.12 15.00
N PRO A 31 5.78 1.80 15.06
CA PRO A 31 6.67 1.15 14.12
C PRO A 31 6.27 1.46 12.67
N GLU A 32 7.24 1.45 11.76
CA GLU A 32 6.98 1.68 10.33
C GLU A 32 6.03 0.63 9.73
N ALA A 33 6.06 -0.59 10.27
CA ALA A 33 5.08 -1.64 10.05
C ALA A 33 5.02 -2.52 11.31
N TRP A 34 3.86 -3.12 11.57
CA TRP A 34 3.68 -4.00 12.73
C TRP A 34 2.69 -5.12 12.44
N ILE A 35 2.64 -6.13 13.32
CA ILE A 35 1.65 -7.21 13.24
C ILE A 35 0.68 -7.01 14.40
N ALA A 36 -0.61 -6.95 14.08
CA ALA A 36 -1.67 -7.03 15.06
C ALA A 36 -2.25 -8.44 15.08
N PHE A 37 -2.56 -8.93 16.28
CA PHE A 37 -3.07 -10.28 16.50
C PHE A 37 -4.54 -10.29 16.94
N ASP A 38 -5.12 -9.11 17.13
CA ASP A 38 -6.52 -8.92 17.49
C ASP A 38 -7.18 -7.96 16.49
N THR A 39 -8.49 -8.10 16.31
CA THR A 39 -9.26 -7.34 15.32
C THR A 39 -10.55 -6.81 15.93
N VAL A 40 -10.84 -5.54 15.69
CA VAL A 40 -12.12 -4.91 16.03
C VAL A 40 -12.86 -4.60 14.73
N VAL A 41 -14.03 -5.22 14.58
CA VAL A 41 -14.84 -5.12 13.37
C VAL A 41 -15.93 -4.08 13.56
N PHE A 42 -16.07 -3.18 12.60
CA PHE A 42 -17.07 -2.10 12.58
C PHE A 42 -18.07 -2.30 11.45
N SER A 43 -19.33 -1.92 11.69
CA SER A 43 -20.40 -2.00 10.69
C SER A 43 -20.22 -1.04 9.52
N ASP A 44 -19.65 0.14 9.81
CA ASP A 44 -19.55 1.26 8.89
C ASP A 44 -18.35 2.15 9.24
N THR A 45 -18.03 3.05 8.31
CA THR A 45 -16.85 3.91 8.39
C THR A 45 -16.94 4.94 9.51
N ASP A 46 -18.13 5.44 9.83
CA ASP A 46 -18.31 6.45 10.88
C ASP A 46 -18.02 5.83 12.25
N ALA A 47 -18.57 4.64 12.52
CA ALA A 47 -18.30 3.87 13.73
C ALA A 47 -16.81 3.51 13.87
N LEU A 48 -16.14 3.16 12.76
CA LEU A 48 -14.70 2.89 12.74
C LEU A 48 -13.89 4.11 13.18
N PHE A 49 -14.18 5.29 12.63
CA PHE A 49 -13.47 6.52 12.98
C PHE A 49 -13.76 7.00 14.41
N GLU A 50 -14.99 6.82 14.89
CA GLU A 50 -15.33 7.07 16.29
C GLU A 50 -14.54 6.12 17.22
N GLY A 51 -14.46 4.84 16.86
CA GLY A 51 -13.66 3.84 17.57
C GLY A 51 -12.18 4.20 17.61
N MET A 52 -11.61 4.68 16.49
CA MET A 52 -10.21 5.12 16.44
C MET A 52 -9.96 6.37 17.30
N THR A 53 -10.93 7.28 17.38
CA THR A 53 -10.80 8.54 18.15
C THR A 53 -10.79 8.28 19.66
N THR A 54 -11.48 7.25 20.10
CA THR A 54 -11.60 6.86 21.51
C THR A 54 -10.55 5.84 21.97
N ALA A 55 -9.86 5.21 21.01
CA ALA A 55 -8.83 4.21 21.28
C ALA A 55 -7.55 4.80 21.88
N SER A 56 -6.88 4.02 22.73
CA SER A 56 -5.52 4.34 23.18
C SER A 56 -4.49 3.98 22.11
N ASN A 57 -3.28 4.54 22.18
CA ASN A 57 -2.17 4.16 21.30
C ASN A 57 -1.80 2.67 21.42
N VAL A 58 -2.03 2.07 22.60
CA VAL A 58 -1.80 0.64 22.83
C VAL A 58 -2.84 -0.18 22.08
N ASP A 59 -4.12 0.18 22.19
CA ASP A 59 -5.20 -0.47 21.45
C ASP A 59 -4.97 -0.40 19.94
N LEU A 60 -4.59 0.76 19.42
CA LEU A 60 -4.30 0.95 17.99
C LEU A 60 -3.10 0.14 17.51
N ARG A 61 -2.21 -0.31 18.40
CA ARG A 61 -1.04 -1.13 18.05
C ARG A 61 -1.34 -2.63 18.15
N GLU A 62 -2.08 -3.03 19.16
CA GLU A 62 -2.40 -4.44 19.41
C GLU A 62 -3.59 -4.94 18.58
N LYS A 63 -4.53 -4.03 18.24
CA LYS A 63 -5.77 -4.34 17.54
C LYS A 63 -5.84 -3.64 16.19
N VAL A 64 -6.28 -4.36 15.17
CA VAL A 64 -6.61 -3.83 13.85
C VAL A 64 -8.08 -3.48 13.76
N TYR A 65 -8.35 -2.25 13.30
CA TYR A 65 -9.71 -1.73 13.12
C TYR A 65 -10.11 -1.94 11.66
N VAL A 66 -11.18 -2.67 11.42
CA VAL A 66 -11.54 -3.14 10.08
C VAL A 66 -13.06 -3.09 9.88
N LEU A 67 -13.50 -2.88 8.65
CA LEU A 67 -14.93 -2.90 8.31
C LEU A 67 -15.43 -4.34 8.13
N ALA A 68 -16.69 -4.58 8.48
CA ALA A 68 -17.34 -5.88 8.30
C ALA A 68 -17.29 -6.38 6.85
N SER A 69 -17.30 -5.48 5.86
CA SER A 69 -17.16 -5.81 4.44
C SER A 69 -15.81 -6.44 4.09
N GLU A 70 -14.76 -6.12 4.83
CA GLU A 70 -13.40 -6.69 4.67
C GLU A 70 -13.26 -8.01 5.45
N THR A 71 -14.26 -8.34 6.29
CA THR A 71 -14.19 -9.40 7.31
C THR A 71 -14.67 -10.77 6.80
N GLU A 72 -15.27 -10.88 5.61
CA GLU A 72 -15.57 -12.21 5.02
C GLU A 72 -14.30 -13.10 4.91
N VAL A 73 -13.12 -12.47 4.87
CA VAL A 73 -11.79 -13.10 4.83
C VAL A 73 -11.26 -13.49 6.23
N LEU A 74 -11.77 -12.89 7.31
CA LEU A 74 -11.19 -12.90 8.67
C LEU A 74 -11.64 -14.06 9.58
N SER A 75 -12.29 -15.09 9.04
CA SER A 75 -12.89 -16.19 9.83
C SER A 75 -11.91 -17.08 10.63
N LEU A 76 -10.63 -16.71 10.78
CA LEU A 76 -9.57 -17.60 11.30
C LEU A 76 -8.66 -17.02 12.40
N VAL A 77 -8.88 -15.81 12.91
CA VAL A 77 -7.96 -15.23 13.91
C VAL A 77 -8.70 -14.87 15.19
N ASN A 78 -8.93 -15.88 16.04
CA ASN A 78 -9.30 -15.60 17.42
C ASN A 78 -8.60 -16.59 18.36
N VAL A 79 -7.32 -16.31 18.64
CA VAL A 79 -6.62 -16.93 19.77
C VAL A 79 -5.97 -15.81 20.59
N PRO A 80 -6.54 -15.47 21.76
CA PRO A 80 -5.92 -14.57 22.69
C PRO A 80 -4.79 -15.33 23.39
N SER A 81 -3.59 -15.28 22.82
CA SER A 81 -2.37 -15.67 23.50
C SER A 81 -1.35 -14.53 23.38
N GLN A 82 -0.26 -14.59 24.14
CA GLN A 82 0.86 -13.63 24.08
C GLN A 82 1.59 -13.72 22.74
N ALA A 83 0.89 -13.36 21.67
CA ALA A 83 1.39 -13.42 20.32
C ALA A 83 2.39 -12.28 20.13
N THR A 84 3.59 -12.67 19.72
CA THR A 84 4.65 -11.76 19.34
C THR A 84 4.91 -11.90 17.85
N GLY A 85 5.42 -10.84 17.24
CA GLY A 85 6.00 -10.93 15.92
C GLY A 85 6.93 -9.77 15.65
N SER A 86 7.74 -9.91 14.62
CA SER A 86 8.68 -8.91 14.15
C SER A 86 8.47 -8.67 12.67
N VAL A 87 8.65 -7.42 12.26
CA VAL A 87 8.61 -6.99 10.87
C VAL A 87 9.90 -6.24 10.59
N ILE A 88 10.59 -6.64 9.54
CA ILE A 88 11.77 -5.96 9.01
C ILE A 88 11.43 -5.53 7.59
N ILE A 89 11.73 -4.28 7.25
CA ILE A 89 11.59 -3.78 5.87
C ILE A 89 12.93 -4.02 5.18
N GLU A 90 12.95 -4.98 4.26
CA GLU A 90 14.16 -5.37 3.51
C GLU A 90 14.45 -4.36 2.39
N SER A 91 13.41 -3.90 1.70
CA SER A 91 13.54 -2.89 0.66
C SER A 91 12.32 -1.99 0.57
N TYR A 92 12.57 -0.74 0.19
CA TYR A 92 11.54 0.28 0.04
C TYR A 92 11.73 1.04 -1.28
N HIS A 93 10.72 0.92 -2.15
CA HIS A 93 10.57 1.67 -3.39
C HIS A 93 9.15 2.27 -3.46
N PRO A 94 8.95 3.36 -4.22
CA PRO A 94 7.64 4.01 -4.33
C PRO A 94 6.50 3.09 -4.81
N ASP A 95 6.82 2.06 -5.58
CA ASP A 95 5.89 1.11 -6.18
C ASP A 95 6.06 -0.32 -5.64
N ARG A 96 6.96 -0.56 -4.68
CA ARG A 96 7.25 -1.90 -4.16
C ARG A 96 7.91 -1.85 -2.79
N ILE A 97 7.40 -2.65 -1.86
CA ILE A 97 7.90 -2.74 -0.49
C ILE A 97 7.97 -4.21 -0.11
N GLU A 98 9.11 -4.60 0.45
CA GLU A 98 9.40 -5.97 0.86
C GLU A 98 9.56 -6.03 2.37
N PHE A 99 8.86 -6.98 2.99
CA PHE A 99 8.87 -7.20 4.43
C PHE A 99 9.28 -8.64 4.73
N ASP A 100 10.22 -8.79 5.66
CA ASP A 100 10.46 -10.05 6.34
C ASP A 100 9.66 -10.06 7.65
N VAL A 101 8.73 -10.99 7.73
CA VAL A 101 7.76 -11.09 8.82
C VAL A 101 8.00 -12.40 9.57
N ASP A 102 8.13 -12.35 10.89
CA ASP A 102 8.08 -13.53 11.75
C ASP A 102 6.93 -13.36 12.74
N ALA A 103 5.95 -14.27 12.67
CA ALA A 103 4.76 -14.20 13.51
C ALA A 103 4.59 -15.49 14.32
N SER A 104 4.44 -15.37 15.64
CA SER A 104 4.20 -16.52 16.52
C SER A 104 2.85 -17.23 16.27
N GLN A 105 1.89 -16.54 15.64
CA GLN A 105 0.63 -17.07 15.16
C GLN A 105 0.16 -16.25 13.94
N ALA A 106 -0.91 -16.68 13.28
CA ALA A 106 -1.51 -15.88 12.21
C ALA A 106 -1.95 -14.50 12.75
N GLY A 107 -1.68 -13.45 11.97
CA GLY A 107 -1.97 -12.07 12.34
C GLY A 107 -2.14 -11.19 11.11
N ILE A 108 -2.34 -9.90 11.32
CA ILE A 108 -2.45 -8.91 10.24
C ILE A 108 -1.21 -8.04 10.27
N LEU A 109 -0.40 -8.13 9.22
CA LEU A 109 0.64 -7.14 8.95
C LEU A 109 -0.05 -5.83 8.55
N VAL A 110 0.27 -4.75 9.27
CA VAL A 110 -0.21 -3.40 9.00
C VAL A 110 0.96 -2.57 8.48
N TYR A 111 0.73 -1.93 7.34
CA TYR A 111 1.58 -0.89 6.80
C TYR A 111 0.80 0.43 6.71
N PRO A 112 1.20 1.49 7.44
CA PRO A 112 0.45 2.74 7.59
C PRO A 112 0.57 3.66 6.37
N ASP A 113 0.25 3.13 5.19
CA ASP A 113 0.15 3.83 3.92
C ASP A 113 -1.20 3.54 3.26
N ASN A 114 -1.68 4.49 2.45
CA ASN A 114 -2.99 4.43 1.83
C ASN A 114 -3.11 3.29 0.81
N ASN A 115 -4.06 2.38 1.02
CA ASN A 115 -4.46 1.32 0.10
C ASN A 115 -5.30 1.86 -1.08
N SER A 116 -4.63 2.50 -2.03
CA SER A 116 -5.25 2.93 -3.29
C SER A 116 -5.41 1.77 -4.28
N GLN A 117 -6.32 1.93 -5.24
CA GLN A 117 -6.56 0.93 -6.28
C GLN A 117 -5.29 0.67 -7.11
N GLY A 118 -4.90 -0.60 -7.24
CA GLY A 118 -3.75 -1.05 -8.01
C GLY A 118 -2.63 -1.65 -7.16
N TRP A 119 -2.66 -1.48 -5.84
CA TRP A 119 -1.79 -2.24 -4.94
C TRP A 119 -2.19 -3.72 -4.92
N LYS A 120 -1.17 -4.59 -4.90
CA LYS A 120 -1.27 -6.04 -4.76
C LYS A 120 -0.29 -6.50 -3.71
N VAL A 121 -0.53 -7.69 -3.16
CA VAL A 121 0.35 -8.29 -2.16
C VAL A 121 0.61 -9.75 -2.48
N GLU A 122 1.85 -10.17 -2.28
CA GLU A 122 2.29 -11.56 -2.34
C GLU A 122 2.86 -11.97 -0.99
N ILE A 123 2.57 -13.20 -0.57
CA ILE A 123 3.16 -13.85 0.60
C ILE A 123 3.87 -15.10 0.13
N ASN A 124 5.18 -15.18 0.35
CA ASN A 124 6.02 -16.29 -0.10
C ASN A 124 5.81 -16.62 -1.59
N GLY A 125 5.73 -15.57 -2.42
CA GLY A 125 5.50 -15.64 -3.87
C GLY A 125 4.08 -16.01 -4.32
N LYS A 126 3.10 -16.09 -3.41
CA LYS A 126 1.70 -16.36 -3.74
C LYS A 126 0.84 -15.12 -3.54
N GLN A 127 -0.04 -14.86 -4.50
CA GLN A 127 -1.01 -13.76 -4.42
C GLN A 127 -1.88 -13.89 -3.16
N SER A 128 -2.01 -12.80 -2.43
CA SER A 128 -2.88 -12.68 -1.25
C SER A 128 -3.77 -11.44 -1.38
N GLU A 129 -4.76 -11.34 -0.51
CA GLU A 129 -5.69 -10.23 -0.47
C GLU A 129 -5.18 -9.11 0.44
N LEU A 130 -5.35 -7.88 -0.03
CA LEU A 130 -4.94 -6.67 0.65
C LEU A 130 -6.18 -6.02 1.27
N LEU A 131 -6.18 -5.89 2.59
CA LEU A 131 -7.29 -5.40 3.39
C LEU A 131 -7.18 -3.91 3.63
N ASN A 132 -8.32 -3.22 3.72
CA ASN A 132 -8.36 -1.86 4.26
C ASN A 132 -8.47 -1.90 5.78
N VAL A 133 -7.41 -1.46 6.46
CA VAL A 133 -7.36 -1.36 7.93
C VAL A 133 -7.26 0.11 8.35
N TYR A 134 -7.83 0.47 9.50
CA TYR A 134 -7.94 1.85 9.98
C TYR A 134 -8.51 2.82 8.92
N GLY A 135 -9.43 2.32 8.09
CA GLY A 135 -10.10 3.06 7.02
C GLY A 135 -9.30 3.26 5.73
N THR A 136 -7.96 3.17 5.75
CA THR A 136 -7.13 3.44 4.55
C THR A 136 -5.80 2.69 4.53
N PHE A 137 -5.29 2.21 5.66
CA PHE A 137 -4.00 1.54 5.71
C PHE A 137 -4.04 0.18 5.01
N LYS A 138 -2.86 -0.26 4.55
CA LYS A 138 -2.66 -1.57 3.95
C LYS A 138 -2.57 -2.63 5.05
N GLY A 139 -3.48 -3.60 5.01
CA GLY A 139 -3.44 -4.79 5.85
C GLY A 139 -3.25 -6.04 5.00
N VAL A 140 -2.57 -7.05 5.53
CA VAL A 140 -2.55 -8.39 4.93
C VAL A 140 -2.44 -9.45 6.01
N ILE A 141 -3.20 -10.54 5.85
CA ILE A 141 -3.15 -11.68 6.78
C ILE A 141 -1.86 -12.45 6.52
N VAL A 142 -1.00 -12.52 7.52
CA VAL A 142 0.25 -13.29 7.50
C VAL A 142 0.07 -14.58 8.30
N PRO A 143 0.55 -15.73 7.81
CA PRO A 143 0.48 -16.99 8.55
C PRO A 143 1.49 -17.01 9.71
N GLN A 144 1.36 -18.01 10.58
CA GLN A 144 2.37 -18.32 11.59
C GLN A 144 3.72 -18.67 10.95
N GLY A 145 4.81 -18.19 11.55
CA GLY A 145 6.20 -18.44 11.16
C GLY A 145 6.77 -17.31 10.32
N SER A 146 7.92 -17.57 9.70
CA SER A 146 8.59 -16.63 8.80
C SER A 146 7.89 -16.55 7.45
N SER A 147 7.65 -15.35 6.97
CA SER A 147 7.06 -15.07 5.66
C SER A 147 7.71 -13.86 5.01
N GLU A 148 7.99 -13.99 3.71
CA GLU A 148 8.31 -12.85 2.84
C GLU A 148 7.01 -12.24 2.34
N VAL A 149 6.78 -10.96 2.61
CA VAL A 149 5.60 -10.22 2.16
C VAL A 149 6.02 -9.11 1.22
N ILE A 150 5.46 -9.09 0.01
CA ILE A 150 5.79 -8.11 -1.02
C ILE A 150 4.53 -7.36 -1.39
N MET A 151 4.46 -6.08 -1.05
CA MET A 151 3.41 -5.17 -1.53
C MET A 151 3.92 -4.42 -2.75
N TYR A 152 3.16 -4.40 -3.84
CA TYR A 152 3.58 -3.72 -5.06
C TYR A 152 2.42 -3.08 -5.82
N TYR A 153 2.71 -1.99 -6.52
CA TYR A 153 1.74 -1.22 -7.27
C TYR A 153 1.71 -1.63 -8.75
N ARG A 154 0.52 -1.93 -9.26
CA ARG A 154 0.30 -2.31 -10.65
C ARG A 154 -0.92 -1.57 -11.22
N PRO A 155 -0.73 -0.45 -11.94
CA PRO A 155 -1.83 0.35 -12.46
C PRO A 155 -2.42 -0.29 -13.73
N GLU A 156 -3.36 -1.23 -13.56
CA GLU A 156 -3.97 -1.98 -14.68
C GLU A 156 -4.58 -1.07 -15.75
N PHE A 157 -5.21 0.04 -15.36
CA PHE A 157 -5.80 1.00 -16.30
C PHE A 157 -4.73 1.70 -17.17
N THR A 158 -3.63 2.16 -16.56
CA THR A 158 -2.53 2.80 -17.29
C THR A 158 -1.87 1.81 -18.24
N LEU A 159 -1.65 0.57 -17.78
CA LEU A 159 -1.11 -0.51 -18.62
C LEU A 159 -2.04 -0.83 -19.80
N PHE A 160 -3.35 -0.83 -19.57
CA PHE A 160 -4.34 -1.02 -20.64
C PHE A 160 -4.34 0.15 -21.64
N ALA A 161 -4.37 1.39 -21.15
CA ALA A 161 -4.33 2.59 -21.99
C ALA A 161 -3.08 2.63 -22.87
N MET A 162 -1.92 2.26 -22.33
CA MET A 162 -0.67 2.15 -23.10
C MET A 162 -0.77 1.13 -24.23
N LYS A 163 -1.37 -0.05 -23.98
CA LYS A 163 -1.56 -1.08 -25.02
C LYS A 163 -2.46 -0.58 -26.14
N VAL A 164 -3.56 0.09 -25.79
CA VAL A 164 -4.50 0.67 -26.76
C VAL A 164 -3.83 1.79 -27.57
N ALA A 165 -3.09 2.69 -26.91
CA ALA A 165 -2.37 3.76 -27.59
C ALA A 165 -1.33 3.21 -28.58
N LEU A 166 -0.58 2.18 -28.19
CA LEU A 166 0.40 1.53 -29.06
C LEU A 166 -0.27 0.85 -30.26
N SER A 167 -1.40 0.16 -30.07
CA SER A 167 -2.12 -0.48 -31.18
C SER A 167 -2.68 0.54 -32.17
N LEU A 168 -3.18 1.68 -31.68
CA LEU A 168 -3.64 2.79 -32.51
C LEU A 168 -2.48 3.41 -33.32
N ALA A 169 -1.34 3.66 -32.68
CA ALA A 169 -0.16 4.19 -33.37
C ALA A 169 0.31 3.24 -34.49
N LEU A 170 0.39 1.93 -34.21
CA LEU A 170 0.75 0.92 -35.21
C LEU A 170 -0.27 0.85 -36.35
N SER A 171 -1.56 0.98 -36.04
CA SER A 171 -2.62 1.00 -37.05
C SER A 171 -2.48 2.22 -37.98
N ILE A 172 -2.21 3.40 -37.44
CA ILE A 172 -1.99 4.63 -38.23
C ILE A 172 -0.80 4.47 -39.18
N VAL A 173 0.32 3.91 -38.69
CA VAL A 173 1.51 3.65 -39.52
C VAL A 173 1.19 2.63 -40.62
N PHE A 174 0.49 1.55 -40.28
CA PHE A 174 0.09 0.52 -41.24
C PHE A 174 -0.81 1.10 -42.35
N TRP A 175 -1.86 1.84 -41.99
CA TRP A 175 -2.75 2.47 -42.96
C TRP A 175 -2.06 3.56 -43.79
N GLY A 176 -1.20 4.38 -43.16
CA GLY A 176 -0.43 5.40 -43.86
C GLY A 176 0.50 4.82 -44.92
N THR A 177 1.21 3.73 -44.58
CA THR A 177 2.09 3.04 -45.53
C THR A 177 1.29 2.36 -46.66
N ALA A 178 0.14 1.76 -46.34
CA ALA A 178 -0.75 1.17 -47.34
C ALA A 178 -1.27 2.23 -48.34
N ILE A 179 -1.69 3.41 -47.86
CA ILE A 179 -2.16 4.51 -48.71
C ILE A 179 -1.03 5.02 -49.63
N VAL A 180 0.18 5.21 -49.10
CA VAL A 180 1.34 5.64 -49.90
C VAL A 180 1.71 4.61 -50.97
N MET A 181 1.66 3.31 -50.63
CA MET A 181 1.89 2.25 -51.62
C MET A 181 0.83 2.26 -52.71
N LEU A 182 -0.46 2.36 -52.35
CA LEU A 182 -1.55 2.43 -53.31
C LEU A 182 -1.44 3.67 -54.23
N ALA A 183 -1.04 4.81 -53.69
CA ALA A 183 -0.82 6.03 -54.48
C ALA A 183 0.31 5.85 -55.52
N LYS A 184 1.43 5.22 -55.13
CA LYS A 184 2.53 4.91 -56.06
C LYS A 184 2.13 3.92 -57.15
N PHE A 185 1.31 2.92 -56.82
CA PHE A 185 0.82 1.95 -57.81
C PHE A 185 -0.06 2.60 -58.89
N ARG A 186 -0.93 3.56 -58.51
CA ARG A 186 -1.78 4.27 -59.47
C ARG A 186 -0.98 5.15 -60.44
N ASP A 187 0.02 5.87 -59.93
CA ASP A 187 0.89 6.71 -60.76
C ASP A 187 1.66 5.88 -61.81
N SER A 188 2.04 4.65 -61.46
CA SER A 188 2.78 3.77 -62.37
C SER A 188 1.92 3.18 -63.50
N THR A 189 0.59 3.15 -63.35
CA THR A 189 -0.34 2.67 -64.39
C THR A 189 -0.70 3.73 -65.42
N ASP A 190 -0.69 5.01 -65.06
CA ASP A 190 -1.04 6.12 -65.97
C ASP A 190 0.10 6.49 -66.95
N VAL A 191 1.32 6.01 -66.72
CA VAL A 191 2.50 6.28 -67.60
C VAL A 191 2.61 5.30 -68.78
N VAL A 192 1.79 4.24 -68.81
CA VAL A 192 1.86 3.16 -69.83
C VAL A 192 0.72 3.21 -70.86
N SER A 193 -0.18 4.19 -70.77
CA SER A 193 -1.25 4.45 -71.76
C SER A 193 -0.91 5.63 -72.66
#